data_AF-A0A956BW35-F1
#
_entry.id   AF-A0A956BW35-F1
#
_cell.length_a   1.000
_cell.length_b   1.000
_cell.length_c   1.000
_cell.angle_alpha   90.00
_cell.angle_beta   90.00
_cell.angle_gamma   90.00
#
_symmetry.space_group_name_H-M   'P 1'
#
loop_
_entity.id
_entity.type
_entity.pdbx_description
1 polymer ?
#
loop_
_entity_poly.entity_id
_entity_poly.type
_entity_poly.pdbx_seq_one_letter_code
_entity_poly.pdbx_strand_id
1 'polypeptide(L)'
;MSNCTSCGAGLDSSARQCLYCGTVTAYGLEMQRRDAEHARQRELQQHAFDLHKAAGQKNQASTVLDQNATYALVTSLMGSLCCCFPASIASIVLFFRVRSIAREHGLVLPTRAMVALVISVLGLLASVGAYTTFVLEQRAHEERVERLRAQLAGPRAQPTLDRATACGLAELHVLENGFGGTAGMSVKDILCPGHVTQSGETATLDAFQFRAGSTTHQLRVCLAQAPTWSVLGFRRAVACDQPSDLEPTATPDAGPPGSATPPSSGDDVPSPEGAGTTSALGAPSAPGEVDGAAAVK
;
A
#
# COMPACT_ATOMS: atom_id res chain seq x y z
N MET A 1 -3.55 17.81 84.22
CA MET A 1 -2.18 17.31 84.48
C MET A 1 -2.29 15.88 84.94
N SER A 2 -1.66 14.94 84.24
CA SER A 2 -1.65 13.53 84.61
C SER A 2 -0.28 13.19 85.20
N ASN A 3 -0.24 12.37 86.25
CA ASN A 3 1.02 11.92 86.84
C ASN A 3 1.46 10.62 86.18
N CYS A 4 2.77 10.43 86.01
CA CYS A 4 3.34 9.19 85.49
C CYS A 4 3.02 8.02 86.43
N THR A 5 2.45 6.93 85.91
CA THR A 5 2.11 5.75 86.71
C THR A 5 3.33 4.99 87.24
N SER A 6 4.51 5.18 86.64
CA SER A 6 5.74 4.47 87.04
C SER A 6 6.58 5.24 88.05
N CYS A 7 6.73 6.57 87.90
CA CYS A 7 7.60 7.39 88.75
C CYS A 7 6.89 8.51 89.52
N GLY A 8 5.59 8.75 89.26
CA GLY A 8 4.80 9.78 89.94
C GLY A 8 5.02 11.23 89.46
N ALA A 9 5.97 11.48 88.55
CA ALA A 9 6.24 12.83 88.04
C ALA A 9 5.03 13.42 87.28
N GLY A 10 4.78 14.73 87.44
CA GLY A 10 3.75 15.43 86.69
C GLY A 10 4.10 15.55 85.21
N LEU A 11 3.19 15.14 84.33
CA LEU A 11 3.35 15.14 82.88
C LEU A 11 2.35 16.09 82.22
N ASP A 12 2.77 16.66 81.09
CA ASP A 12 1.83 17.27 80.15
C ASP A 12 0.95 16.16 79.55
N SER A 13 -0.34 16.44 79.43
CA SER A 13 -1.34 15.57 78.81
C SER A 13 -0.99 15.14 77.38
N SER A 14 -0.13 15.88 76.69
CA SER A 14 0.31 15.59 75.32
C SER A 14 1.62 14.78 75.23
N ALA A 15 2.30 14.54 76.36
CA ALA A 15 3.62 13.91 76.36
C ALA A 15 3.53 12.41 75.99
N ARG A 16 4.20 12.00 74.91
CA ARG A 16 4.23 10.59 74.45
C ARG A 16 5.06 9.67 75.35
N GLN A 17 6.07 10.20 76.03
CA GLN A 17 6.95 9.48 76.94
C GLN A 17 7.25 10.35 78.16
N CYS A 18 7.48 9.71 79.31
CA CYS A 18 7.92 10.42 80.50
C CYS A 18 9.38 10.89 80.34
N LEU A 19 9.63 12.18 80.46
CA LEU A 19 10.98 12.77 80.34
C LEU A 19 11.96 12.27 81.41
N TYR A 20 11.48 11.82 82.57
CA TYR A 20 12.32 11.43 83.70
C TYR A 20 12.72 9.94 83.67
N CYS A 21 11.77 9.04 83.42
CA CYS A 21 12.01 7.59 83.46
C CYS A 21 11.92 6.90 82.08
N GLY A 22 11.53 7.63 81.03
CA GLY A 22 11.44 7.12 79.66
C GLY A 22 10.23 6.21 79.37
N THR A 23 9.36 5.92 80.35
CA THR A 23 8.21 5.04 80.12
C THR A 23 7.17 5.69 79.21
N VAL A 24 6.64 4.92 78.25
CA VAL A 24 5.57 5.37 77.34
C VAL A 24 4.29 5.66 78.14
N THR A 25 3.69 6.82 77.92
CA THR A 25 2.45 7.22 78.61
C THR A 25 1.24 6.55 77.96
N ALA A 26 0.09 6.51 78.65
CA ALA A 26 -1.16 6.00 78.08
C ALA A 26 -1.54 6.72 76.77
N TYR A 27 -1.29 8.04 76.71
CA TYR A 27 -1.47 8.85 75.50
C TYR A 27 -0.50 8.42 74.39
N GLY A 28 0.78 8.18 74.70
CA GLY A 28 1.75 7.69 73.74
C GLY A 28 1.37 6.33 73.14
N LEU A 29 0.81 5.43 73.95
CA LEU A 29 0.36 4.11 73.51
C LEU A 29 -0.88 4.19 72.58
N GLU A 30 -1.84 5.07 72.90
CA GLU A 30 -2.99 5.32 72.01
C GLU A 30 -2.54 5.92 70.68
N MET A 31 -1.61 6.87 70.72
CA MET A 31 -1.10 7.46 69.49
C MET A 31 -0.32 6.45 68.64
N GLN A 32 0.47 5.58 69.25
CA GLN A 32 1.15 4.49 68.55
C GLN A 32 0.16 3.55 67.84
N ARG A 33 -1.02 3.30 68.43
CA ARG A 33 -2.08 2.51 67.79
C ARG A 33 -2.66 3.23 66.58
N ARG A 34 -2.96 4.54 66.69
CA ARG A 34 -3.45 5.34 65.57
C ARG A 34 -2.43 5.43 64.44
N ASP A 35 -1.15 5.61 64.76
CA ASP A 35 -0.07 5.63 63.77
C ASP A 35 0.03 4.28 63.03
N ALA A 36 -0.12 3.15 63.75
CA ALA A 36 -0.13 1.82 63.15
C ALA A 36 -1.37 1.57 62.27
N GLU A 37 -2.54 2.05 62.66
CA GLU A 37 -3.77 1.97 61.84
C GLU A 37 -3.64 2.81 60.56
N HIS A 38 -3.09 4.02 60.64
CA HIS A 38 -2.84 4.86 59.48
C HIS A 38 -1.80 4.26 58.54
N ALA A 39 -0.74 3.62 59.06
CA ALA A 39 0.22 2.90 58.24
C ALA A 39 -0.45 1.78 57.43
N ARG A 40 -1.26 0.94 58.07
CA ARG A 40 -2.03 -0.13 57.38
C ARG A 40 -3.00 0.42 56.34
N GLN A 41 -3.67 1.53 56.63
CA GLN A 41 -4.56 2.18 55.65
C GLN A 41 -3.80 2.68 54.42
N ARG A 42 -2.60 3.23 54.59
CA ARG A 42 -1.76 3.68 53.46
C ARG A 42 -1.30 2.51 52.60
N GLU A 43 -0.91 1.39 53.20
CA GLU A 43 -0.54 0.18 52.46
C GLU A 43 -1.70 -0.35 51.62
N LEU A 44 -2.92 -0.41 52.18
CA LEU A 44 -4.11 -0.81 51.44
C LEU A 44 -4.45 0.16 50.30
N GLN A 45 -4.30 1.48 50.52
CA GLN A 45 -4.52 2.49 49.49
C GLN A 45 -3.49 2.40 48.36
N GLN A 46 -2.22 2.17 48.69
CA GLN A 46 -1.16 1.97 47.70
C GLN A 46 -1.41 0.71 46.88
N HIS A 47 -1.72 -0.41 47.53
CA HIS A 47 -2.04 -1.66 46.85
C HIS A 47 -3.27 -1.51 45.92
N ALA A 48 -4.33 -0.83 46.38
CA ALA A 48 -5.49 -0.55 45.53
C ALA A 48 -5.12 0.33 44.32
N PHE A 49 -4.27 1.35 44.52
CA PHE A 49 -3.81 2.22 43.45
C PHE A 49 -2.95 1.47 42.42
N ASP A 50 -2.09 0.56 42.85
CA ASP A 50 -1.26 -0.25 41.97
C ASP A 50 -2.11 -1.23 41.15
N LEU A 51 -3.12 -1.84 41.75
CA LEU A 51 -4.11 -2.65 41.03
C LEU A 51 -4.89 -1.81 40.00
N HIS A 52 -5.31 -0.60 40.35
CA HIS A 52 -6.00 0.29 39.41
C HIS A 52 -5.10 0.75 38.26
N LYS A 53 -3.82 1.04 38.52
CA LYS A 53 -2.83 1.36 37.49
C LYS A 53 -2.60 0.18 36.54
N ALA A 54 -2.42 -1.03 37.09
CA ALA A 54 -2.24 -2.24 36.29
C ALA A 54 -3.47 -2.55 35.42
N ALA A 55 -4.68 -2.36 35.95
CA ALA A 55 -5.93 -2.49 35.19
C ALA A 55 -6.07 -1.41 34.11
N GLY A 56 -5.71 -0.15 34.44
CA GLY A 56 -5.74 0.97 33.50
C GLY A 56 -4.80 0.78 32.30
N GLN A 57 -3.58 0.30 32.54
CA GLN A 57 -2.62 -0.01 31.48
C GLN A 57 -3.14 -1.10 30.53
N LYS A 58 -3.77 -2.16 31.06
CA LYS A 58 -4.38 -3.22 30.25
C LYS A 58 -5.53 -2.69 29.38
N ASN A 59 -6.38 -1.82 29.95
CA ASN A 59 -7.50 -1.23 29.21
C ASN A 59 -6.99 -0.28 28.11
N GLN A 60 -5.99 0.56 28.39
CA GLN A 60 -5.38 1.43 27.39
C GLN A 60 -4.67 0.64 26.27
N ALA A 61 -4.01 -0.47 26.61
CA ALA A 61 -3.44 -1.36 25.61
C ALA A 61 -4.52 -1.97 24.71
N SER A 62 -5.65 -2.40 25.28
CA SER A 62 -6.76 -2.97 24.49
C SER A 62 -7.40 -1.97 23.53
N THR A 63 -7.59 -0.71 23.93
CA THR A 63 -8.18 0.31 23.06
C THR A 63 -7.28 0.67 21.88
N VAL A 64 -5.96 0.77 22.12
CA VAL A 64 -4.98 1.00 21.04
C VAL A 64 -4.94 -0.20 20.08
N LEU A 65 -5.07 -1.42 20.59
CA LEU A 65 -5.15 -2.63 19.76
C LEU A 65 -6.41 -2.65 18.88
N ASP A 66 -7.58 -2.28 19.41
CA ASP A 66 -8.83 -2.26 18.65
C ASP A 66 -8.85 -1.19 17.54
N GLN A 67 -8.29 -0.01 17.82
CA GLN A 67 -8.13 1.05 16.81
C GLN A 67 -7.16 0.64 15.70
N ASN A 68 -6.03 0.04 16.05
CA ASN A 68 -5.07 -0.44 15.05
C ASN A 68 -5.62 -1.62 14.24
N ALA A 69 -6.40 -2.51 14.87
CA ALA A 69 -7.04 -3.63 14.17
C ALA A 69 -8.09 -3.16 13.15
N THR A 70 -8.90 -2.15 13.49
CA THR A 70 -9.89 -1.57 12.56
C THR A 70 -9.21 -0.84 11.41
N TYR A 71 -8.17 -0.05 11.68
CA TYR A 71 -7.40 0.61 10.63
C TYR A 71 -6.75 -0.41 9.68
N ALA A 72 -6.14 -1.47 10.22
CA ALA A 72 -5.55 -2.55 9.42
C ALA A 72 -6.58 -3.26 8.52
N LEU A 73 -7.80 -3.50 9.01
CA LEU A 73 -8.87 -4.09 8.18
C LEU A 73 -9.28 -3.16 7.04
N VAL A 74 -9.48 -1.88 7.31
CA VAL A 74 -9.86 -0.88 6.29
C VAL A 74 -8.76 -0.70 5.25
N THR A 75 -7.50 -0.58 5.68
CA THR A 75 -6.36 -0.45 4.77
C THR A 75 -6.16 -1.73 3.95
N SER A 76 -6.42 -2.91 4.50
CA SER A 76 -6.35 -4.18 3.76
C SER A 76 -7.46 -4.26 2.70
N LEU A 77 -8.68 -3.82 3.04
CA LEU A 77 -9.80 -3.75 2.10
C LEU A 77 -9.53 -2.76 0.95
N MET A 78 -9.01 -1.58 1.27
CA MET A 78 -8.63 -0.57 0.27
C MET A 78 -7.43 -1.01 -0.57
N GLY A 79 -6.41 -1.62 0.05
CA GLY A 79 -5.25 -2.16 -0.65
C GLY A 79 -5.61 -3.29 -1.60
N SER A 80 -6.54 -4.17 -1.19
CA SER A 80 -7.08 -5.21 -2.06
C SER A 80 -7.85 -4.65 -3.25
N LEU A 81 -8.54 -3.52 -3.10
CA LEU A 81 -9.25 -2.87 -4.20
C LEU A 81 -8.31 -2.12 -5.15
N CYS A 82 -7.21 -1.58 -4.63
CA CYS A 82 -6.35 -0.64 -5.36
C CYS A 82 -5.13 -1.29 -6.04
N CYS A 83 -5.02 -2.62 -6.07
CA CYS A 83 -3.90 -3.39 -6.68
C CYS A 83 -2.47 -2.95 -6.26
N CYS A 84 -2.33 -2.06 -5.27
CA CYS A 84 -1.07 -1.47 -4.86
C CYS A 84 -0.37 -2.37 -3.85
N PHE A 85 0.54 -3.21 -4.34
CA PHE A 85 1.52 -3.99 -3.56
C PHE A 85 2.11 -3.28 -2.31
N PRO A 86 2.46 -1.97 -2.30
CA PRO A 86 3.05 -1.36 -1.12
C PRO A 86 2.16 -1.38 0.13
N ALA A 87 0.83 -1.33 -0.02
CA ALA A 87 -0.09 -1.35 1.12
C ALA A 87 -0.11 -2.73 1.82
N SER A 88 -0.01 -3.82 1.06
CA SER A 88 0.01 -5.18 1.60
C SER A 88 1.22 -5.40 2.51
N ILE A 89 2.39 -4.87 2.15
CA ILE A 89 3.63 -4.98 2.93
C ILE A 89 3.46 -4.30 4.30
N ALA A 90 2.86 -3.11 4.35
CA ALA A 90 2.64 -2.39 5.60
C ALA A 90 1.79 -3.19 6.60
N SER A 91 0.75 -3.90 6.13
CA SER A 91 -0.11 -4.73 6.99
C SER A 91 0.66 -5.89 7.65
N ILE A 92 1.59 -6.51 6.91
CA ILE A 92 2.42 -7.61 7.41
C ILE A 92 3.36 -7.11 8.51
N VAL A 93 4.01 -5.96 8.30
CA VAL A 93 4.93 -5.37 9.29
C VAL A 93 4.18 -4.99 10.57
N LEU A 94 2.98 -4.40 10.45
CA LEU A 94 2.14 -4.06 11.61
C LEU A 94 1.72 -5.31 12.40
N PHE A 95 1.39 -6.42 11.71
CA PHE A 95 1.07 -7.68 12.38
C PHE A 95 2.24 -8.21 13.21
N PHE A 96 3.47 -8.18 12.67
CA PHE A 96 4.65 -8.62 13.41
C PHE A 96 4.91 -7.77 14.66
N ARG A 97 4.67 -6.46 14.59
CA ARG A 97 4.76 -5.58 15.77
C ARG A 97 3.73 -5.93 16.84
N VAL A 98 2.46 -6.12 16.46
CA VAL A 98 1.40 -6.51 17.42
C VAL A 98 1.70 -7.88 18.05
N ARG A 99 2.22 -8.83 17.26
CA ARG A 99 2.62 -10.15 17.76
C ARG A 99 3.77 -10.05 18.77
N SER A 100 4.74 -9.16 18.55
CA SER A 100 5.84 -8.92 19.50
C SER A 100 5.29 -8.43 20.84
N ILE A 101 4.47 -7.37 20.81
CA ILE A 101 3.89 -6.75 22.01
C ILE A 101 3.00 -7.76 22.78
N ALA A 102 2.19 -8.54 22.07
CA ALA A 102 1.33 -9.56 22.69
C ALA A 102 2.14 -10.65 23.39
N ARG A 103 3.29 -11.07 22.82
CA ARG A 103 4.20 -12.04 23.44
C ARG A 103 4.86 -11.51 24.69
N GLU A 104 5.30 -10.25 24.68
CA GLU A 104 5.92 -9.60 25.85
C GLU A 104 4.96 -9.52 27.05
N HIS A 105 3.65 -9.39 26.80
CA HIS A 105 2.64 -9.21 27.85
C HIS A 105 1.86 -10.50 28.18
N GLY A 106 2.23 -11.64 27.59
CA GLY A 106 1.53 -12.92 27.81
C GLY A 106 0.06 -12.90 27.41
N LEU A 107 -0.33 -12.04 26.46
CA LEU A 107 -1.71 -11.90 26.01
C LEU A 107 -2.03 -12.91 24.90
N VAL A 108 -3.27 -13.43 24.91
CA VAL A 108 -3.78 -14.28 23.82
C VAL A 108 -3.98 -13.42 22.58
N LEU A 109 -3.42 -13.85 21.43
CA LEU A 109 -3.59 -13.11 20.18
C LEU A 109 -5.08 -13.03 19.81
N PRO A 110 -5.61 -11.84 19.49
CA PRO A 110 -6.99 -11.71 19.05
C PRO A 110 -7.17 -12.46 17.72
N THR A 111 -8.16 -13.34 17.64
CA THR A 111 -8.47 -14.15 16.45
C THR A 111 -8.66 -13.28 15.20
N ARG A 112 -9.19 -12.07 15.37
CA ARG A 112 -9.34 -11.07 14.30
C ARG A 112 -8.02 -10.71 13.61
N ALA A 113 -6.92 -10.61 14.36
CA ALA A 113 -5.61 -10.31 13.79
C ALA A 113 -5.08 -11.47 12.92
N MET A 114 -5.38 -12.72 13.30
CA MET A 114 -5.03 -13.89 12.49
C MET A 114 -5.82 -13.94 11.19
N VAL A 115 -7.13 -13.66 11.25
CA VAL A 115 -7.98 -13.59 10.04
C VAL A 115 -7.48 -12.50 9.09
N ALA A 116 -7.15 -11.32 9.62
CA ALA A 116 -6.59 -10.23 8.82
C ALA A 116 -5.28 -10.64 8.13
N LEU A 117 -4.35 -11.30 8.84
CA LEU A 117 -3.11 -11.79 8.25
C LEU A 117 -3.37 -12.81 7.13
N VAL A 118 -4.28 -13.77 7.34
CA VAL A 118 -4.59 -14.79 6.32
C VAL A 118 -5.15 -14.13 5.06
N ILE A 119 -6.07 -13.17 5.22
CA ILE A 119 -6.62 -12.41 4.09
C ILE A 119 -5.52 -11.62 3.38
N SER A 120 -4.63 -10.94 4.12
CA SER A 120 -3.51 -10.19 3.52
C SER A 120 -2.55 -11.09 2.75
N VAL A 121 -2.24 -12.29 3.27
CA VAL A 121 -1.36 -13.26 2.60
C VAL A 121 -2.01 -13.80 1.34
N LEU A 122 -3.29 -14.18 1.39
CA LEU A 122 -4.03 -14.63 0.20
C LEU A 122 -4.15 -13.54 -0.85
N GLY A 123 -4.41 -12.30 -0.42
CA GLY A 123 -4.45 -11.13 -1.32
C GLY A 123 -3.11 -10.89 -2.00
N LEU A 124 -2.00 -11.02 -1.27
CA LEU A 124 -0.64 -10.89 -1.82
C LEU A 124 -0.32 -12.00 -2.82
N LEU A 125 -0.71 -13.25 -2.54
CA LEU A 125 -0.52 -14.36 -3.48
C LEU A 125 -1.35 -14.16 -4.75
N ALA A 126 -2.60 -13.72 -4.62
CA ALA A 126 -3.46 -13.42 -5.76
C ALA A 126 -2.92 -12.26 -6.61
N SER A 127 -2.40 -11.19 -5.99
CA SER A 127 -1.81 -10.06 -6.71
C SER A 127 -0.52 -10.45 -7.44
N VAL A 128 0.37 -11.23 -6.81
CA VAL A 128 1.56 -11.80 -7.47
C VAL A 128 1.13 -12.66 -8.66
N GLY A 129 0.14 -13.54 -8.47
CA GLY A 129 -0.42 -14.35 -9.55
C GLY A 129 -0.90 -13.51 -10.73
N ALA A 130 -1.79 -12.54 -10.47
CA ALA A 130 -2.32 -11.64 -11.49
C ALA A 130 -1.22 -10.83 -12.21
N TYR A 131 -0.23 -10.35 -11.46
CA TYR A 131 0.92 -9.63 -12.03
C TYR A 131 1.75 -10.54 -12.93
N THR A 132 2.06 -11.76 -12.50
CA THR A 132 2.82 -12.71 -13.32
C THR A 132 2.08 -13.07 -14.60
N THR A 133 0.75 -13.30 -14.56
CA THR A 133 -0.03 -13.56 -15.77
C THR A 133 -0.02 -12.36 -16.71
N PHE A 134 -0.14 -11.14 -16.19
CA PHE A 134 -0.06 -9.92 -16.99
C PHE A 134 1.30 -9.78 -17.69
N VAL A 135 2.41 -9.99 -16.96
CA VAL A 135 3.76 -9.94 -17.54
C VAL A 135 3.97 -11.02 -18.60
N LEU A 136 3.47 -12.24 -18.38
CA LEU A 136 3.55 -13.32 -19.36
C LEU A 136 2.75 -12.98 -20.62
N GLU A 137 1.54 -12.42 -20.49
CA GLU A 137 0.75 -11.97 -21.62
C GLU A 137 1.44 -10.83 -22.41
N GLN A 138 2.05 -9.87 -21.71
CA GLN A 138 2.82 -8.79 -22.36
C GLN A 138 4.01 -9.33 -23.14
N ARG A 139 4.79 -10.25 -22.56
CA ARG A 139 5.91 -10.88 -23.26
C ARG A 139 5.46 -11.68 -24.48
N ALA A 140 4.40 -12.46 -24.35
CA ALA A 140 3.85 -13.22 -25.47
C ALA A 140 3.35 -12.29 -26.59
N HIS A 141 2.80 -11.12 -26.25
CA HIS A 141 2.41 -10.09 -27.20
C HIS A 141 3.62 -9.47 -27.92
N GLU A 142 4.66 -9.07 -27.18
CA GLU A 142 5.91 -8.53 -27.73
C GLU A 142 6.59 -9.53 -28.66
N GLU A 143 6.74 -10.79 -28.25
CA GLU A 143 7.33 -11.86 -29.07
C GLU A 143 6.53 -12.09 -30.36
N ARG A 144 5.20 -12.02 -30.30
CA ARG A 144 4.33 -12.16 -31.48
C ARG A 144 4.52 -10.99 -32.44
N VAL A 145 4.56 -9.76 -31.94
CA VAL A 145 4.79 -8.54 -32.72
C VAL A 145 6.17 -8.59 -33.38
N GLU A 146 7.22 -8.96 -32.65
CA GLU A 146 8.58 -9.07 -33.19
C GLU A 146 8.67 -10.16 -34.27
N ARG A 147 8.08 -11.33 -34.03
CA ARG A 147 8.03 -12.42 -35.01
C ARG A 147 7.34 -11.98 -36.30
N LEU A 148 6.20 -11.29 -36.20
CA LEU A 148 5.47 -10.77 -37.36
C LEU A 148 6.27 -9.69 -38.10
N ARG A 149 6.94 -8.78 -37.37
CA ARG A 149 7.83 -7.78 -37.99
C ARG A 149 8.94 -8.45 -38.78
N ALA A 150 9.60 -9.44 -38.21
CA ALA A 150 10.67 -10.19 -38.87
C ALA A 150 10.17 -10.92 -40.13
N GLN A 151 9.02 -11.60 -40.03
CA GLN A 151 8.41 -12.31 -41.18
C GLN A 151 8.00 -11.36 -42.31
N LEU A 152 7.55 -10.15 -41.99
CA LEU A 152 7.03 -9.20 -42.97
C LEU A 152 8.09 -8.26 -43.54
N ALA A 153 9.28 -8.17 -42.96
CA ALA A 153 10.33 -7.23 -43.39
C ALA A 153 10.70 -7.37 -44.88
N GLY A 154 10.81 -8.60 -45.39
CA GLY A 154 11.08 -8.86 -46.80
C GLY A 154 9.84 -8.67 -47.71
N PRO A 155 8.73 -9.40 -47.46
CA PRO A 155 7.55 -9.35 -48.31
C PRO A 155 6.92 -7.97 -48.46
N ARG A 156 7.06 -7.06 -47.47
CA ARG A 156 6.51 -5.69 -47.53
C ARG A 156 7.09 -4.81 -48.64
N ALA A 157 8.27 -5.13 -49.14
CA ALA A 157 8.92 -4.38 -50.22
C ALA A 157 8.51 -4.87 -51.62
N GLN A 158 7.75 -5.98 -51.73
CA GLN A 158 7.35 -6.51 -53.03
C GLN A 158 6.26 -5.66 -53.69
N PRO A 159 6.28 -5.52 -55.03
CA PRO A 159 5.27 -4.74 -55.76
C PRO A 159 3.87 -5.37 -55.73
N THR A 160 3.80 -6.69 -55.61
CA THR A 160 2.54 -7.43 -55.51
C THR A 160 2.28 -7.83 -54.06
N LEU A 161 1.08 -7.55 -53.56
CA LEU A 161 0.70 -7.86 -52.19
C LEU A 161 0.00 -9.21 -52.10
N ASP A 162 0.67 -10.21 -51.55
CA ASP A 162 0.05 -11.51 -51.26
C ASP A 162 -0.90 -11.43 -50.04
N ARG A 163 -1.88 -12.32 -49.99
CA ARG A 163 -2.88 -12.42 -48.93
C ARG A 163 -2.26 -12.64 -47.55
N ALA A 164 -1.23 -13.50 -47.46
CA ALA A 164 -0.55 -13.74 -46.19
C ALA A 164 0.14 -12.47 -45.67
N THR A 165 0.79 -11.72 -46.57
CA THR A 165 1.45 -10.45 -46.24
C THR A 165 0.43 -9.37 -45.83
N ALA A 166 -0.68 -9.25 -46.56
CA ALA A 166 -1.75 -8.30 -46.23
C ALA A 166 -2.37 -8.60 -44.85
N CYS A 167 -2.64 -9.88 -44.57
CA CYS A 167 -3.15 -10.32 -43.28
C CYS A 167 -2.17 -10.03 -42.15
N GLY A 168 -0.90 -10.37 -42.32
CA GLY A 168 0.13 -10.10 -41.31
C GLY A 168 0.37 -8.60 -41.07
N LEU A 169 0.26 -7.77 -42.12
CA LEU A 169 0.29 -6.32 -42.01
C LEU A 169 -0.88 -5.78 -41.18
N ALA A 170 -2.10 -6.26 -41.46
CA ALA A 170 -3.30 -5.89 -40.73
C ALA A 170 -3.20 -6.31 -39.26
N GLU A 171 -2.80 -7.55 -39.00
CA GLU A 171 -2.57 -8.09 -37.67
C GLU A 171 -1.53 -7.26 -36.90
N LEU A 172 -0.36 -7.00 -37.49
CA LEU A 172 0.67 -6.22 -36.82
C LEU A 172 0.16 -4.82 -36.46
N HIS A 173 -0.54 -4.16 -37.39
CA HIS A 173 -1.04 -2.82 -37.16
C HIS A 173 -2.07 -2.77 -36.02
N VAL A 174 -2.96 -3.76 -35.92
CA VAL A 174 -3.92 -3.88 -34.80
C VAL A 174 -3.22 -4.17 -33.48
N LEU A 175 -2.18 -5.02 -33.47
CA LEU A 175 -1.43 -5.34 -32.26
C LEU A 175 -0.59 -4.16 -31.74
N GLU A 176 -0.08 -3.31 -32.63
CA GLU A 176 0.75 -2.15 -32.28
C GLU A 176 -0.08 -0.91 -31.90
N ASN A 177 -1.10 -0.58 -32.72
CA ASN A 177 -1.83 0.68 -32.60
C ASN A 177 -3.20 0.51 -31.92
N GLY A 178 -3.63 -0.73 -31.68
CA GLY A 178 -4.97 -1.04 -31.18
C GLY A 178 -6.06 -0.88 -32.24
N PHE A 179 -7.30 -0.79 -31.79
CA PHE A 179 -8.47 -0.59 -32.64
C PHE A 179 -9.42 0.44 -32.01
N GLY A 180 -9.99 1.33 -32.83
CA GLY A 180 -10.93 2.36 -32.35
C GLY A 180 -10.33 3.31 -31.31
N GLY A 181 -9.07 3.73 -31.49
CA GLY A 181 -8.39 4.66 -30.58
C GLY A 181 -8.02 4.09 -29.21
N THR A 182 -8.32 2.82 -28.94
CA THR A 182 -7.97 2.17 -27.68
C THR A 182 -6.72 1.31 -27.88
N ALA A 183 -5.57 1.84 -27.46
CA ALA A 183 -4.32 1.10 -27.41
C ALA A 183 -4.35 0.04 -26.29
N GLY A 184 -3.63 -1.06 -26.47
CA GLY A 184 -3.44 -2.08 -25.43
C GLY A 184 -4.61 -3.05 -25.22
N MET A 185 -5.61 -3.07 -26.11
CA MET A 185 -6.65 -4.12 -26.06
C MET A 185 -6.06 -5.48 -26.45
N SER A 186 -6.39 -6.51 -25.68
CA SER A 186 -6.05 -7.89 -26.03
C SER A 186 -6.84 -8.33 -27.26
N VAL A 187 -6.15 -8.48 -28.40
CA VAL A 187 -6.73 -8.98 -29.64
C VAL A 187 -6.43 -10.48 -29.79
N LYS A 188 -7.48 -11.27 -29.96
CA LYS A 188 -7.45 -12.74 -30.08
C LYS A 188 -8.17 -13.19 -31.34
N ASP A 189 -7.98 -14.46 -31.73
CA ASP A 189 -8.72 -15.12 -32.80
C ASP A 189 -8.71 -14.35 -34.15
N ILE A 190 -7.52 -13.90 -34.57
CA ILE A 190 -7.35 -13.18 -35.83
C ILE A 190 -7.53 -14.16 -37.00
N LEU A 191 -8.49 -13.86 -37.87
CA LEU A 191 -8.84 -14.65 -39.04
C LEU A 191 -8.87 -13.74 -40.26
N CYS A 192 -8.24 -14.16 -41.36
CA CYS A 192 -8.21 -13.43 -42.62
C CYS A 192 -8.87 -14.23 -43.75
N PRO A 193 -10.19 -14.51 -43.68
CA PRO A 193 -10.89 -15.33 -44.67
C PRO A 193 -11.04 -14.65 -46.04
N GLY A 194 -11.04 -13.31 -46.11
CA GLY A 194 -11.26 -12.60 -47.36
C GLY A 194 -10.07 -12.60 -48.33
N HIS A 195 -10.29 -11.99 -49.49
CA HIS A 195 -9.33 -11.90 -50.58
C HIS A 195 -8.71 -10.50 -50.64
N VAL A 196 -7.53 -10.41 -51.25
CA VAL A 196 -6.85 -9.13 -51.50
C VAL A 196 -7.18 -8.68 -52.91
N THR A 197 -7.69 -7.47 -53.05
CA THR A 197 -7.84 -6.80 -54.33
C THR A 197 -6.83 -5.67 -54.41
N GLN A 198 -5.90 -5.76 -55.36
CA GLN A 198 -4.86 -4.76 -55.58
C GLN A 198 -5.21 -3.89 -56.79
N SER A 199 -5.14 -2.57 -56.64
CA SER A 199 -5.31 -1.57 -57.68
C SER A 199 -4.13 -0.60 -57.64
N GLY A 200 -3.09 -0.89 -58.41
CA GLY A 200 -1.85 -0.11 -58.44
C GLY A 200 -1.13 -0.12 -57.08
N GLU A 201 -0.93 1.07 -56.52
CA GLU A 201 -0.26 1.32 -55.23
C GLU A 201 -1.19 1.16 -54.02
N THR A 202 -2.46 0.82 -54.26
CA THR A 202 -3.45 0.58 -53.21
C THR A 202 -3.92 -0.86 -53.24
N ALA A 203 -4.22 -1.42 -52.07
CA ALA A 203 -4.82 -2.74 -51.96
C ALA A 203 -5.86 -2.74 -50.86
N THR A 204 -6.88 -3.58 -51.01
CA THR A 204 -7.90 -3.78 -49.99
C THR A 204 -7.97 -5.26 -49.62
N LEU A 205 -8.02 -5.53 -48.32
CA LEU A 205 -8.25 -6.87 -47.78
C LEU A 205 -9.65 -6.90 -47.18
N ASP A 206 -10.53 -7.68 -47.78
CA ASP A 206 -11.90 -7.86 -47.29
C ASP A 206 -11.98 -8.82 -46.11
N ALA A 207 -13.05 -8.70 -45.32
CA ALA A 207 -13.44 -9.65 -44.27
C ALA A 207 -12.34 -10.03 -43.27
N PHE A 208 -11.47 -9.09 -42.89
CA PHE A 208 -10.53 -9.25 -41.79
C PHE A 208 -11.30 -9.33 -40.47
N GLN A 209 -11.11 -10.40 -39.69
CA GLN A 209 -11.84 -10.66 -38.47
C GLN A 209 -10.90 -10.80 -37.28
N PHE A 210 -11.29 -10.26 -36.14
CA PHE A 210 -10.61 -10.50 -34.87
C PHE A 210 -11.57 -10.32 -33.70
N ARG A 211 -11.20 -10.85 -32.54
CA ARG A 211 -11.93 -10.68 -31.28
C ARG A 211 -11.19 -9.71 -30.38
N ALA A 212 -11.86 -8.65 -29.95
CA ALA A 212 -11.39 -7.74 -28.91
C ALA A 212 -12.35 -7.82 -27.72
N GLY A 213 -11.86 -8.28 -26.57
CA GLY A 213 -12.72 -8.61 -25.44
C GLY A 213 -13.75 -9.70 -25.80
N SER A 214 -15.04 -9.38 -25.68
CA SER A 214 -16.15 -10.29 -26.04
C SER A 214 -16.73 -10.03 -27.43
N THR A 215 -16.32 -8.95 -28.11
CA THR A 215 -16.88 -8.57 -29.40
C THR A 215 -16.01 -9.06 -30.54
N THR A 216 -16.63 -9.63 -31.56
CA THR A 216 -15.96 -9.99 -32.81
C THR A 216 -16.16 -8.87 -33.81
N HIS A 217 -15.06 -8.35 -34.35
CA HIS A 217 -15.06 -7.30 -35.34
C HIS A 217 -14.75 -7.91 -36.70
N GLN A 218 -15.52 -7.50 -37.72
CA GLN A 218 -15.25 -7.82 -39.11
C GLN A 218 -15.07 -6.50 -39.87
N LEU A 219 -13.92 -6.35 -40.50
CA LEU A 219 -13.47 -5.11 -41.09
C LEU A 219 -12.90 -5.35 -42.49
N ARG A 220 -12.88 -4.29 -43.29
CA ARG A 220 -12.05 -4.15 -44.49
C ARG A 220 -10.78 -3.39 -44.12
N VAL A 221 -9.64 -3.88 -44.57
CA VAL A 221 -8.34 -3.23 -44.34
C VAL A 221 -7.92 -2.51 -45.60
N CYS A 222 -7.56 -1.24 -45.47
CA CYS A 222 -7.06 -0.41 -46.56
C CYS A 222 -5.54 -0.36 -46.46
N LEU A 223 -4.85 -0.74 -47.53
CA LEU A 223 -3.39 -0.74 -47.59
C LEU A 223 -2.91 0.15 -48.73
N ALA A 224 -1.74 0.78 -48.53
CA ALA A 224 -1.05 1.52 -49.56
C ALA A 224 0.45 1.26 -49.54
N GLN A 225 1.08 1.36 -50.70
CA GLN A 225 2.50 1.14 -50.90
C GLN A 225 3.25 2.48 -50.94
N ALA A 226 4.09 2.75 -49.93
CA ALA A 226 4.96 3.93 -49.93
C ALA A 226 6.08 3.87 -48.88
N PRO A 227 7.36 3.58 -49.21
CA PRO A 227 7.88 2.74 -50.30
C PRO A 227 7.61 1.24 -50.08
N THR A 228 7.12 0.87 -48.89
CA THR A 228 6.68 -0.48 -48.52
C THR A 228 5.18 -0.48 -48.27
N TRP A 229 4.55 -1.65 -48.35
CA TRP A 229 3.15 -1.79 -47.98
C TRP A 229 2.92 -1.47 -46.50
N SER A 230 1.93 -0.61 -46.25
CA SER A 230 1.51 -0.18 -44.92
C SER A 230 -0.02 -0.14 -44.85
N VAL A 231 -0.56 -0.23 -43.64
CA VAL A 231 -2.00 -0.15 -43.39
C VAL A 231 -2.39 1.32 -43.23
N LEU A 232 -3.28 1.81 -44.09
CA LEU A 232 -3.85 3.15 -44.00
C LEU A 232 -4.95 3.24 -42.93
N GLY A 233 -5.68 2.14 -42.72
CA GLY A 233 -6.70 2.05 -41.70
C GLY A 233 -7.71 0.94 -41.94
N PHE A 234 -8.74 0.90 -41.10
CA PHE A 234 -9.82 -0.09 -41.15
C PHE A 234 -11.15 0.58 -41.50
N ARG A 235 -12.05 -0.17 -42.13
CA ARG A 235 -13.43 0.25 -42.47
C ARG A 235 -14.41 -0.86 -42.14
N ARG A 236 -15.68 -0.56 -41.82
CA ARG A 236 -16.72 -1.60 -41.66
C ARG A 236 -17.52 -1.82 -42.93
N ALA A 237 -18.05 -0.75 -43.51
CA ALA A 237 -18.98 -0.82 -44.63
C ALA A 237 -18.48 -0.05 -45.86
N VAL A 238 -17.80 1.07 -45.65
CA VAL A 238 -17.40 1.96 -46.75
C VAL A 238 -16.15 1.44 -47.49
N ALA A 239 -15.94 1.97 -48.69
CA ALA A 239 -14.75 1.71 -49.49
C ALA A 239 -13.55 2.54 -48.98
N CYS A 240 -12.34 2.17 -49.39
CA CYS A 240 -11.09 2.74 -48.87
C CYS A 240 -10.80 4.16 -49.34
N ASP A 241 -11.48 4.62 -50.39
CA ASP A 241 -11.48 5.98 -50.92
C ASP A 241 -12.35 6.95 -50.10
N GLN A 242 -13.21 6.42 -49.23
CA GLN A 242 -14.10 7.19 -48.38
C GLN A 242 -13.48 7.47 -47.00
N PRO A 243 -13.91 8.56 -46.33
CA PRO A 243 -13.52 8.85 -44.95
C PRO A 243 -13.87 7.66 -44.04
N SER A 244 -13.09 7.49 -42.98
CA SER A 244 -13.27 6.41 -42.02
C SER A 244 -14.69 6.42 -41.44
N ASP A 245 -15.40 5.30 -41.58
CA ASP A 245 -16.70 5.04 -40.93
C ASP A 245 -16.54 4.57 -39.48
N LEU A 246 -15.31 4.28 -39.07
CA LEU A 246 -14.97 4.18 -37.66
C LEU A 246 -14.87 5.61 -37.14
N GLU A 247 -15.82 6.00 -36.27
CA GLU A 247 -15.75 7.26 -35.53
C GLU A 247 -14.32 7.41 -34.99
N PRO A 248 -13.62 8.50 -35.33
CA PRO A 248 -12.37 8.81 -34.66
C PRO A 248 -12.74 9.04 -33.20
N THR A 249 -12.55 8.01 -32.37
CA THR A 249 -12.62 8.15 -30.93
C THR A 249 -11.57 9.18 -30.60
N ALA A 250 -12.04 10.40 -30.29
CA ALA A 250 -11.24 11.59 -30.12
C ALA A 250 -9.95 11.21 -29.41
N THR A 251 -8.82 11.27 -30.12
CA THR A 251 -7.50 11.21 -29.50
C THR A 251 -7.57 12.22 -28.36
N PRO A 252 -7.41 11.82 -27.09
CA PRO A 252 -7.29 12.79 -26.01
C PRO A 252 -6.15 13.69 -26.44
N ASP A 253 -6.51 14.95 -26.72
CA ASP A 253 -5.65 15.95 -27.34
C ASP A 253 -4.29 15.86 -26.66
N ALA A 254 -3.32 15.26 -27.36
CA ALA A 254 -1.94 15.30 -26.94
C ALA A 254 -1.58 16.76 -27.13
N GLY A 255 -1.77 17.53 -26.05
CA GLY A 255 -1.61 18.97 -26.05
C GLY A 255 -0.32 19.33 -26.77
N PRO A 256 -0.33 20.43 -27.55
CA PRO A 256 0.77 20.78 -28.43
C PRO A 256 2.10 20.67 -27.65
N PRO A 257 3.12 20.00 -28.22
CA PRO A 257 4.41 19.84 -27.56
C PRO A 257 4.85 21.21 -27.07
N GLY A 258 4.93 21.34 -25.75
CA GLY A 258 5.18 22.60 -25.06
C GLY A 258 6.31 23.35 -25.75
N SER A 259 5.99 24.55 -26.18
CA SER A 259 6.93 25.56 -26.62
C SER A 259 8.08 25.61 -25.61
N ALA A 260 9.25 25.13 -26.03
CA ALA A 260 10.48 25.30 -25.29
C ALA A 260 10.64 26.80 -25.01
N THR A 261 10.46 27.16 -23.75
CA THR A 261 10.79 28.51 -23.26
C THR A 261 12.31 28.60 -23.25
N PRO A 262 12.93 29.61 -23.90
CA PRO A 262 14.38 29.74 -23.87
C PRO A 262 14.88 30.02 -22.43
N PRO A 263 16.11 29.61 -22.09
CA PRO A 263 16.69 29.88 -20.78
C PRO A 263 16.90 31.39 -20.61
N SER A 264 16.11 32.01 -19.74
CA SER A 264 16.37 33.36 -19.24
C SER A 264 17.54 33.29 -18.27
N SER A 265 18.72 33.66 -18.77
CA SER A 265 19.84 34.15 -17.98
C SER A 265 19.40 35.36 -17.15
N GLY A 266 19.46 35.25 -15.83
CA GLY A 266 19.18 36.33 -14.90
C GLY A 266 19.75 35.99 -13.55
N ASP A 267 21.01 36.41 -13.35
CA ASP A 267 21.64 36.57 -12.05
C ASP A 267 20.70 37.28 -11.08
N ASP A 268 20.49 36.73 -9.89
CA ASP A 268 20.45 37.53 -8.66
C ASP A 268 20.60 36.61 -7.43
N VAL A 269 21.78 36.72 -6.84
CA VAL A 269 22.12 36.22 -5.50
C VAL A 269 21.65 37.28 -4.50
N PRO A 270 20.85 36.88 -3.49
CA PRO A 270 21.16 37.34 -2.14
C PRO A 270 21.31 36.19 -1.15
N SER A 271 22.40 36.30 -0.39
CA SER A 271 22.80 35.49 0.76
C SER A 271 21.83 35.66 1.97
N PRO A 272 21.98 34.82 3.02
CA PRO A 272 20.90 34.35 3.88
C PRO A 272 20.75 35.16 5.18
N GLU A 273 19.54 35.19 5.73
CA GLU A 273 19.28 35.30 7.17
C GLU A 273 17.79 35.02 7.42
N GLY A 274 17.46 34.02 8.25
CA GLY A 274 16.06 33.71 8.54
C GLY A 274 15.86 32.39 9.25
N ALA A 275 16.07 32.41 10.57
CA ALA A 275 15.76 31.35 11.51
C ALA A 275 14.32 30.81 11.35
N GLY A 276 14.14 29.49 11.47
CA GLY A 276 12.82 28.88 11.37
C GLY A 276 12.78 27.39 11.67
N THR A 277 13.02 27.05 12.94
CA THR A 277 12.39 25.92 13.66
C THR A 277 12.28 24.57 12.94
N THR A 278 13.28 23.73 13.17
CA THR A 278 13.22 22.27 13.02
C THR A 278 12.19 21.67 13.97
N SER A 279 11.04 21.24 13.45
CA SER A 279 10.17 20.29 14.15
C SER A 279 10.76 18.90 14.01
N ALA A 280 11.44 18.46 15.07
CA ALA A 280 11.96 17.11 15.23
C ALA A 280 10.81 16.09 15.24
N LEU A 281 10.76 15.23 14.21
CA LEU A 281 10.06 13.95 14.31
C LEU A 281 10.82 13.10 15.33
N GLY A 282 10.15 12.81 16.44
CA GLY A 282 10.64 11.93 17.49
C GLY A 282 10.94 10.54 16.95
N ALA A 283 12.21 10.16 17.03
CA ALA A 283 12.63 8.77 16.94
C ALA A 283 12.05 7.98 18.13
N PRO A 284 11.56 6.76 17.93
CA PRO A 284 11.19 5.90 19.04
C PRO A 284 12.46 5.45 19.78
N SER A 285 12.52 5.81 21.07
CA SER A 285 13.54 5.37 22.01
C SER A 285 13.69 3.84 21.99
N ALA A 286 14.93 3.38 21.88
CA ALA A 286 15.31 1.99 22.07
C ALA A 286 14.98 1.53 23.50
N PRO A 287 14.52 0.29 23.70
CA PRO A 287 14.35 -0.27 25.04
C PRO A 287 15.72 -0.51 25.68
N GLY A 288 15.79 -0.14 26.95
CA GLY A 288 16.99 -0.17 27.78
C GLY A 288 17.62 -1.56 27.91
N GLU A 289 18.94 -1.50 27.92
CA GLU A 289 19.89 -2.51 28.35
C GLU A 289 19.48 -3.05 29.74
N VAL A 290 19.18 -4.35 29.81
CA VAL A 290 18.90 -5.04 31.06
C VAL A 290 20.23 -5.65 31.50
N ASP A 291 20.89 -5.01 32.48
CA ASP A 291 22.07 -5.55 33.13
C ASP A 291 21.73 -6.88 33.82
N GLY A 292 22.27 -7.96 33.26
CA GLY A 292 22.26 -9.28 33.86
C GLY A 292 23.25 -9.35 35.01
N ALA A 293 22.77 -9.21 36.24
CA ALA A 293 23.51 -9.61 37.43
C ALA A 293 23.47 -11.14 37.56
N ALA A 294 24.53 -11.79 37.09
CA ALA A 294 24.87 -13.17 37.38
C ALA A 294 25.87 -13.24 38.55
N ALA A 295 25.80 -14.36 39.29
CA ALA A 295 26.63 -14.79 40.43
C ALA A 295 26.26 -14.11 41.76
N VAL A 296 25.99 -14.84 42.85
CA VAL A 296 26.97 -15.67 43.57
C VAL A 296 26.35 -16.99 44.09
N LYS A 297 27.24 -18.00 44.13
CA LYS A 297 27.15 -19.39 44.63
C LYS A 297 26.33 -19.62 45.89
#